data_AF-A0A081AJ52-F1
#
_entry.id   AF-A0A081AJ52-F1
#
_cell.length_a   1.000
_cell.length_b   1.000
_cell.length_c   1.000
_cell.angle_alpha   90.00
_cell.angle_beta   90.00
_cell.angle_gamma   90.00
#
_symmetry.space_group_name_H-M   'P 1'
#
loop_
_entity.id
_entity.type
_entity.pdbx_description
1 polymer ?
#
loop_
_entity_poly.entity_id
_entity_poly.type
_entity_poly.pdbx_seq_one_letter_code
_entity_poly.pdbx_strand_id
1 'polypeptide(L)'
;MCDLQVIAVYLLITGLAIAVVTAEDGTCACLQDPPKKNVQPLVFCNWYKTKSCCLPAHDADINGKFLALIEAGPACEKFQNAAKRFLSFAFCYACDPEEPTHFTTPLDTHFFNASTKTVKICASVALNMAPKLFSDCGLLLPDNRETICSPNSPVVPHKVWTGCNDQQYICQDNTTSDWYCSDSECGAAHTPPGFNDVPCNASQYTCDGVLMFLNDNRAAKPPNYEDYPVEIVDEQRCKKEYGEDEAAVRCRCLRDPSVAAGPQSTLVITLALSILLVLHTTADAG
;
A
#
# COMPACT_ATOMS: atom_id res chain seq x y z
N MET A 1 -7.74 61.53 -42.68
CA MET A 1 -9.07 61.42 -42.07
C MET A 1 -9.57 60.01 -42.36
N CYS A 2 -9.82 59.24 -41.29
CA CYS A 2 -10.59 57.98 -41.19
C CYS A 2 -10.08 56.75 -41.98
N ASP A 3 -9.94 55.52 -41.48
CA ASP A 3 -10.16 54.80 -40.21
C ASP A 3 -9.31 53.52 -40.35
N LEU A 4 -8.35 53.14 -39.50
CA LEU A 4 -8.36 52.74 -38.09
C LEU A 4 -9.30 51.55 -37.74
N GLN A 5 -8.67 50.38 -37.71
CA GLN A 5 -8.88 49.28 -36.75
C GLN A 5 -10.28 48.66 -36.65
N VAL A 6 -10.54 47.66 -37.50
CA VAL A 6 -11.63 46.71 -37.29
C VAL A 6 -11.12 45.29 -37.53
N ILE A 7 -11.02 44.55 -36.41
CA ILE A 7 -10.98 43.07 -36.30
C ILE A 7 -9.63 42.40 -36.61
N ALA A 8 -8.69 42.55 -35.68
CA ALA A 8 -7.56 41.64 -35.49
C ALA A 8 -7.50 41.14 -34.03
N VAL A 9 -8.64 40.69 -33.47
CA VAL A 9 -8.75 40.22 -32.08
C VAL A 9 -9.56 38.91 -31.99
N TYR A 10 -9.31 37.94 -32.86
CA TYR A 10 -9.98 36.62 -32.78
C TYR A 10 -9.09 35.41 -33.10
N LEU A 11 -7.77 35.53 -32.94
CA LEU A 11 -6.83 34.43 -33.18
C LEU A 11 -5.75 34.30 -32.10
N LEU A 12 -6.15 34.44 -30.84
CA LEU A 12 -5.35 34.07 -29.67
C LEU A 12 -6.19 33.20 -28.73
N ILE A 13 -6.88 32.19 -29.28
CA ILE A 13 -7.18 30.99 -28.50
C ILE A 13 -5.88 30.20 -28.49
N THR A 14 -5.03 30.55 -27.53
CA THR A 14 -3.87 29.77 -27.13
C THR A 14 -4.35 28.34 -26.92
N GLY A 15 -3.92 27.45 -27.82
CA GLY A 15 -4.03 26.02 -27.67
C GLY A 15 -3.26 25.62 -26.42
N LEU A 16 -3.94 25.66 -25.27
CA LEU A 16 -3.50 24.99 -24.07
C LEU A 16 -3.63 23.50 -24.37
N ALA A 17 -2.60 22.94 -25.01
CA ALA A 17 -2.41 21.51 -25.08
C ALA A 17 -2.29 21.03 -23.65
N ILE A 18 -3.42 20.58 -23.09
CA ILE A 18 -3.43 19.80 -21.87
C ILE A 18 -2.65 18.53 -22.23
N ALA A 19 -1.34 18.55 -21.98
CA ALA A 19 -0.55 17.35 -21.92
C ALA A 19 -1.17 16.52 -20.79
N VAL A 20 -2.07 15.62 -21.15
CA VAL A 20 -2.50 14.55 -20.28
C VAL A 20 -1.22 13.76 -20.05
N VAL A 21 -0.56 14.02 -18.93
CA VAL A 21 0.52 13.18 -18.42
C VAL A 21 -0.14 11.85 -18.13
N THR A 22 -0.15 10.96 -19.13
CA THR A 22 -0.41 9.55 -18.92
C THR A 22 0.74 9.09 -18.05
N ALA A 23 0.49 8.85 -16.76
CA ALA A 23 1.43 8.13 -15.92
C ALA A 23 1.86 6.90 -16.73
N GLU A 24 3.16 6.75 -17.00
CA GLU A 24 3.66 5.54 -17.65
C GLU A 24 3.22 4.39 -16.77
N ASP A 25 2.34 3.55 -17.31
CA ASP A 25 1.85 2.36 -16.63
C ASP A 25 3.03 1.40 -16.48
N GLY A 26 3.70 1.47 -15.33
CA GLY A 26 4.80 0.58 -15.00
C GLY A 26 4.37 -0.89 -15.08
N THR A 27 5.35 -1.78 -15.28
CA THR A 27 5.10 -3.22 -15.32
C THR A 27 4.81 -3.75 -13.91
N CYS A 28 3.68 -4.42 -13.72
CA CYS A 28 3.35 -5.09 -12.46
C CYS A 28 4.32 -6.24 -12.19
N ALA A 29 4.84 -6.34 -10.97
CA ALA A 29 5.76 -7.44 -10.62
C ALA A 29 5.06 -8.80 -10.61
N CYS A 30 3.78 -8.86 -10.24
CA CYS A 30 3.03 -10.12 -10.20
C CYS A 30 2.70 -10.67 -11.61
N LEU A 31 2.39 -9.81 -12.59
CA LEU A 31 2.01 -10.24 -13.94
C LEU A 31 3.15 -10.17 -14.97
N GLN A 32 4.18 -9.37 -14.69
CA GLN A 32 5.17 -8.97 -15.69
C GLN A 32 4.54 -8.25 -16.91
N ASP A 33 3.37 -7.65 -16.70
CA ASP A 33 2.59 -6.88 -17.67
C ASP A 33 2.14 -5.56 -17.03
N PRO A 34 1.83 -4.51 -17.82
CA PRO A 34 1.14 -3.32 -17.31
C PRO A 34 -0.23 -3.66 -16.72
N PRO A 35 -0.71 -2.89 -15.72
CA PRO A 35 -2.01 -3.14 -15.12
C PRO A 35 -3.12 -3.01 -16.16
N LYS A 36 -4.00 -4.01 -16.23
CA LYS A 36 -5.06 -4.08 -17.26
C LYS A 36 -6.38 -4.51 -16.65
N LYS A 37 -7.47 -4.23 -17.36
CA LYS A 37 -8.80 -4.71 -16.97
C LYS A 37 -8.88 -6.22 -17.21
N ASN A 38 -9.27 -6.98 -16.19
CA ASN A 38 -9.50 -8.40 -16.35
C ASN A 38 -10.76 -8.68 -17.17
N VAL A 39 -10.72 -9.77 -17.96
CA VAL A 39 -11.87 -10.27 -18.72
C VAL A 39 -12.93 -10.82 -17.76
N GLN A 40 -12.50 -11.61 -16.78
CA GLN A 40 -13.34 -12.06 -15.67
C GLN A 40 -13.13 -11.12 -14.48
N PRO A 41 -14.20 -10.70 -13.79
CA PRO A 41 -14.06 -9.75 -12.68
C PRO A 41 -13.31 -10.37 -11.49
N LEU A 42 -12.55 -9.54 -10.77
CA LEU A 42 -12.05 -9.88 -9.43
C LEU A 42 -13.23 -9.90 -8.45
N VAL A 43 -13.29 -10.89 -7.58
CA VAL A 43 -14.37 -11.09 -6.61
C VAL A 43 -13.96 -10.55 -5.25
N PHE A 44 -12.77 -10.91 -4.77
CA PHE A 44 -12.29 -10.52 -3.44
C PHE A 44 -11.64 -9.13 -3.48
N CYS A 45 -10.63 -8.93 -4.31
CA CYS A 45 -9.94 -7.66 -4.55
C CYS A 45 -10.70 -6.74 -5.53
N ASN A 46 -12.04 -6.71 -5.43
CA ASN A 46 -12.92 -6.09 -6.41
C ASN A 46 -12.84 -4.55 -6.49
N TRP A 47 -12.13 -3.89 -5.56
CA TRP A 47 -11.80 -2.47 -5.67
C TRP A 47 -11.01 -2.17 -6.95
N TYR A 48 -10.23 -3.13 -7.43
CA TYR A 48 -9.40 -3.03 -8.63
C TYR A 48 -10.08 -3.57 -9.90
N LYS A 49 -11.42 -3.64 -9.95
CA LYS A 49 -12.19 -4.20 -11.08
C LYS A 49 -12.00 -3.48 -12.42
N THR A 50 -11.60 -2.21 -12.41
CA THR A 50 -11.40 -1.41 -13.64
C THR A 50 -10.03 -1.61 -14.24
N LYS A 51 -9.02 -1.81 -13.40
CA LYS A 51 -7.61 -1.99 -13.75
C LYS A 51 -6.90 -2.64 -12.56
N SER A 52 -6.11 -3.68 -12.81
CA SER A 52 -5.43 -4.41 -11.74
C SER A 52 -4.12 -5.02 -12.19
N CYS A 53 -3.23 -5.27 -11.22
CA CYS A 53 -1.97 -5.98 -11.38
C CYS A 53 -2.05 -7.48 -11.08
N CYS A 54 -3.25 -8.08 -11.03
CA CYS A 54 -3.43 -9.51 -10.77
C CYS A 54 -4.47 -10.15 -11.69
N LEU A 55 -4.42 -11.48 -11.83
CA LEU A 55 -5.44 -12.27 -12.51
C LEU A 55 -6.52 -12.74 -11.52
N PRO A 56 -7.71 -13.15 -11.99
CA PRO A 56 -8.73 -13.79 -11.16
C PRO A 56 -8.25 -15.04 -10.41
N ALA A 57 -7.28 -15.76 -10.97
CA ALA A 57 -6.66 -16.91 -10.29
C ALA A 57 -5.86 -16.48 -9.05
N HIS A 58 -5.13 -15.36 -9.13
CA HIS A 58 -4.42 -14.79 -7.98
C HIS A 58 -5.43 -14.28 -6.94
N ASP A 59 -6.50 -13.62 -7.37
CA ASP A 59 -7.58 -13.15 -6.48
C ASP A 59 -8.21 -14.28 -5.67
N ALA A 60 -8.47 -15.43 -6.31
CA ALA A 60 -9.00 -16.61 -5.64
C ALA A 60 -8.01 -17.20 -4.61
N ASP A 61 -6.71 -17.26 -4.95
CA ASP A 61 -5.65 -17.72 -4.04
C ASP A 61 -5.49 -16.77 -2.84
N ILE A 62 -5.44 -15.46 -3.09
CA ILE A 62 -5.37 -14.40 -2.07
C ILE A 62 -6.56 -14.52 -1.12
N ASN A 63 -7.78 -14.70 -1.65
CA ASN A 63 -8.98 -14.88 -0.84
C ASN A 63 -8.88 -16.14 0.04
N GLY A 64 -8.45 -17.27 -0.53
CA GLY A 64 -8.26 -18.50 0.22
C GLY A 64 -7.29 -18.33 1.40
N LYS A 65 -6.13 -17.70 1.15
CA LYS A 65 -5.12 -17.43 2.18
C LYS A 65 -5.61 -16.42 3.22
N PHE A 66 -6.38 -15.40 2.81
CA PHE A 66 -6.99 -14.45 3.72
C PHE A 66 -7.99 -15.12 4.67
N LEU A 67 -8.92 -15.91 4.12
CA LEU A 67 -9.93 -16.63 4.91
C LEU A 67 -9.28 -17.63 5.86
N ALA A 68 -8.26 -18.38 5.39
CA ALA A 68 -7.50 -19.30 6.23
C ALA A 68 -6.89 -18.62 7.46
N LEU A 69 -6.48 -17.35 7.36
CA LEU A 69 -5.93 -16.57 8.47
C LEU A 69 -7.01 -16.04 9.43
N ILE A 70 -8.15 -15.55 8.91
CA ILE A 70 -9.13 -14.81 9.71
C ILE A 70 -10.29 -15.65 10.26
N GLU A 71 -10.49 -16.88 9.76
CA GLU A 71 -11.61 -17.76 10.13
C GLU A 71 -11.29 -18.62 11.38
N ALA A 72 -11.07 -17.99 12.54
CA ALA A 72 -10.83 -18.65 13.84
C ALA A 72 -12.06 -19.37 14.43
N GLY A 73 -12.97 -19.85 13.58
CA GLY A 73 -14.18 -20.57 13.92
C GLY A 73 -15.48 -19.77 13.74
N PRO A 74 -16.66 -20.42 13.81
CA PRO A 74 -17.94 -19.84 13.38
C PRO A 74 -18.40 -18.61 14.19
N ALA A 75 -17.95 -18.47 15.43
CA ALA A 75 -18.25 -17.29 16.26
C ALA A 75 -17.48 -16.06 15.77
N CYS A 76 -16.21 -16.25 15.40
CA CYS A 76 -15.29 -15.21 14.96
C CYS A 76 -15.45 -14.86 13.47
N GLU A 77 -15.94 -15.81 12.67
CA GLU A 77 -16.24 -15.63 11.25
C GLU A 77 -17.23 -14.48 11.02
N LYS A 78 -18.30 -14.44 11.82
CA LYS A 78 -19.36 -13.42 11.74
C LYS A 78 -18.96 -12.06 12.31
N PHE A 79 -17.87 -12.00 13.06
CA PHE A 79 -17.39 -10.75 13.65
C PHE A 79 -16.76 -9.89 12.56
N GLN A 80 -17.50 -8.89 12.10
CA GLN A 80 -16.99 -7.86 11.20
C GLN A 80 -16.20 -6.86 12.06
N ASN A 81 -14.87 -6.85 11.91
CA ASN A 81 -14.05 -5.76 12.43
C ASN A 81 -13.49 -4.94 11.25
N ALA A 82 -13.23 -3.66 11.48
CA ALA A 82 -12.62 -2.80 10.46
C ALA A 82 -11.21 -3.32 10.08
N ALA A 83 -10.51 -3.98 10.99
CA ALA A 83 -9.17 -4.50 10.75
C ALA A 83 -9.09 -5.58 9.66
N LYS A 84 -10.09 -6.48 9.56
CA LYS A 84 -10.21 -7.47 8.48
C LYS A 84 -10.27 -6.78 7.11
N ARG A 85 -10.95 -5.64 7.01
CA ARG A 85 -10.98 -4.84 5.78
C ARG A 85 -9.60 -4.28 5.45
N PHE A 86 -8.89 -3.67 6.38
CA PHE A 86 -7.53 -3.17 6.10
C PHE A 86 -6.53 -4.30 5.80
N LEU A 87 -6.65 -5.43 6.48
CA LEU A 87 -5.90 -6.65 6.17
C LEU A 87 -6.17 -7.15 4.76
N SER A 88 -7.43 -7.10 4.29
CA SER A 88 -7.76 -7.48 2.91
C SER A 88 -7.06 -6.58 1.89
N PHE A 89 -6.81 -5.29 2.19
CA PHE A 89 -6.05 -4.42 1.30
C PHE A 89 -4.60 -4.88 1.16
N ALA A 90 -3.95 -5.22 2.27
CA ALA A 90 -2.59 -5.75 2.26
C ALA A 90 -2.49 -7.08 1.50
N PHE A 91 -3.44 -7.99 1.71
CA PHE A 91 -3.54 -9.24 0.94
C PHE A 91 -3.72 -8.98 -0.56
N CYS A 92 -4.52 -7.98 -0.92
CA CYS A 92 -4.77 -7.56 -2.30
C CYS A 92 -3.68 -6.69 -2.91
N TYR A 93 -2.52 -6.49 -2.26
CA TYR A 93 -1.43 -5.65 -2.77
C TYR A 93 -1.04 -5.99 -4.22
N ALA A 94 -1.00 -7.28 -4.56
CA ALA A 94 -0.67 -7.75 -5.91
C ALA A 94 -1.67 -7.29 -6.98
N CYS A 95 -2.89 -6.94 -6.59
CA CYS A 95 -3.94 -6.50 -7.49
C CYS A 95 -3.96 -4.98 -7.70
N ASP A 96 -3.23 -4.20 -6.88
CA ASP A 96 -3.21 -2.75 -6.96
C ASP A 96 -2.62 -2.28 -8.32
N PRO A 97 -3.34 -1.52 -9.14
CA PRO A 97 -2.80 -0.99 -10.38
C PRO A 97 -1.64 0.02 -10.19
N GLU A 98 -1.47 0.59 -8.99
CA GLU A 98 -0.33 1.45 -8.67
C GLU A 98 0.86 0.68 -8.08
N GLU A 99 0.78 -0.66 -7.98
CA GLU A 99 1.85 -1.53 -7.45
C GLU A 99 3.26 -1.20 -7.97
N PRO A 100 3.48 -0.99 -9.28
CA PRO A 100 4.81 -0.65 -9.81
C PRO A 100 5.42 0.62 -9.18
N THR A 101 4.59 1.53 -8.68
CA THR A 101 5.03 2.79 -8.10
C THR A 101 5.41 2.69 -6.63
N HIS A 102 4.98 1.63 -5.95
CA HIS A 102 5.23 1.42 -4.52
C HIS A 102 5.85 0.06 -4.17
N PHE A 103 6.18 -0.74 -5.19
CA PHE A 103 7.09 -1.88 -5.09
C PHE A 103 8.48 -1.50 -5.63
N THR A 104 9.23 -0.79 -4.81
CA THR A 104 10.47 -0.10 -5.19
C THR A 104 11.57 -0.35 -4.16
N THR A 105 12.77 0.18 -4.37
CA THR A 105 13.85 0.13 -3.37
C THR A 105 13.41 0.72 -2.03
N PRO A 106 13.92 0.22 -0.89
CA PRO A 106 13.58 0.75 0.43
C PRO A 106 13.74 2.27 0.56
N LEU A 107 12.90 2.92 1.35
CA LEU A 107 13.16 4.30 1.80
C LEU A 107 14.18 4.30 2.92
N ASP A 108 13.98 3.41 3.90
CA ASP A 108 14.93 3.18 4.98
C ASP A 108 15.95 2.10 4.58
N THR A 109 17.00 2.51 3.86
CA THR A 109 18.10 1.62 3.47
C THR A 109 19.04 1.28 4.63
N HIS A 110 18.87 1.89 5.80
CA HIS A 110 19.60 1.52 7.00
C HIS A 110 18.96 0.29 7.65
N PHE A 111 17.63 0.25 7.75
CA PHE A 111 16.90 -0.88 8.33
C PHE A 111 16.64 -2.02 7.33
N PHE A 112 16.38 -1.70 6.07
CA PHE A 112 16.16 -2.70 5.01
C PHE A 112 17.35 -2.79 4.06
N ASN A 113 17.59 -3.97 3.51
CA ASN A 113 18.67 -4.21 2.57
C ASN A 113 18.43 -3.45 1.24
N ALA A 114 19.30 -2.49 0.94
CA ALA A 114 19.23 -1.64 -0.25
C ALA A 114 19.29 -2.39 -1.60
N SER A 115 19.77 -3.63 -1.60
CA SER A 115 19.84 -4.48 -2.81
C SER A 115 18.52 -5.18 -3.11
N THR A 116 17.52 -5.02 -2.24
CA THR A 116 16.19 -5.64 -2.37
C THR A 116 15.14 -4.59 -2.73
N LYS A 117 13.93 -5.05 -3.06
CA LYS A 117 12.74 -4.20 -3.15
C LYS A 117 11.92 -4.36 -1.87
N THR A 118 11.21 -3.32 -1.48
CA THR A 118 10.19 -3.38 -0.41
C THR A 118 8.80 -3.23 -0.98
N VAL A 119 7.87 -3.97 -0.41
CA VAL A 119 6.43 -3.69 -0.50
C VAL A 119 6.14 -2.51 0.43
N LYS A 120 5.64 -1.39 -0.11
CA LYS A 120 5.32 -0.23 0.71
C LYS A 120 3.83 -0.18 1.06
N ILE A 121 3.52 -0.25 2.34
CA ILE A 121 2.15 -0.11 2.85
C ILE A 121 2.07 1.17 3.68
N CYS A 122 1.08 2.02 3.40
CA CYS A 122 0.97 3.27 4.13
C CYS A 122 0.64 3.01 5.61
N ALA A 123 1.18 3.83 6.51
CA ALA A 123 0.88 3.76 7.94
C ALA A 123 -0.64 3.84 8.22
N SER A 124 -1.38 4.59 7.42
CA SER A 124 -2.85 4.68 7.47
C SER A 124 -3.56 3.36 7.21
N VAL A 125 -2.97 2.43 6.46
CA VAL A 125 -3.49 1.07 6.27
C VAL A 125 -2.94 0.15 7.36
N ALA A 126 -1.61 0.14 7.55
CA ALA A 126 -0.93 -0.73 8.50
C ALA A 126 -1.50 -0.63 9.92
N LEU A 127 -1.59 0.58 10.48
CA LEU A 127 -2.04 0.79 11.86
C LEU A 127 -3.49 0.36 12.09
N ASN A 128 -4.33 0.40 11.05
CA ASN A 128 -5.72 -0.03 11.11
C ASN A 128 -5.92 -1.55 10.97
N MET A 129 -4.85 -2.31 10.77
CA MET A 129 -4.81 -3.77 10.84
C MET A 129 -3.77 -4.27 11.85
N ALA A 130 -3.44 -3.46 12.86
CA ALA A 130 -2.50 -3.86 13.90
C ALA A 130 -2.96 -5.14 14.63
N PRO A 131 -2.05 -6.06 15.04
CA PRO A 131 -2.39 -7.35 15.66
C PRO A 131 -3.41 -7.25 16.80
N LYS A 132 -3.29 -6.23 17.66
CA LYS A 132 -4.20 -6.00 18.78
C LYS A 132 -5.68 -5.88 18.38
N LEU A 133 -5.97 -5.47 17.15
CA LEU A 133 -7.34 -5.31 16.65
C LEU A 133 -8.03 -6.64 16.30
N PHE A 134 -7.29 -7.75 16.38
CA PHE A 134 -7.80 -9.11 16.19
C PHE A 134 -7.88 -9.90 17.51
N SER A 135 -7.56 -9.29 18.65
CA SER A 135 -7.41 -10.02 19.93
C SER A 135 -8.70 -10.66 20.43
N ASP A 136 -9.86 -10.10 20.10
CA ASP A 136 -11.15 -10.60 20.55
C ASP A 136 -11.52 -11.94 19.88
N CYS A 137 -11.05 -12.16 18.66
CA CYS A 137 -11.38 -13.32 17.84
C CYS A 137 -10.18 -14.23 17.57
N GLY A 138 -8.96 -13.76 17.84
CA GLY A 138 -7.73 -14.43 17.45
C GLY A 138 -7.51 -14.42 15.94
N LEU A 139 -6.47 -15.12 15.51
CA LEU A 139 -6.20 -15.51 14.12
C LEU A 139 -5.84 -17.00 14.09
N LEU A 140 -5.93 -17.61 12.91
CA LEU A 140 -5.38 -18.94 12.65
C LEU A 140 -4.08 -18.80 11.89
N LEU A 141 -2.96 -19.09 12.55
CA LEU A 141 -1.65 -19.02 11.92
C LEU A 141 -1.33 -20.36 11.26
N PRO A 142 -1.25 -20.46 9.92
CA PRO A 142 -0.77 -21.66 9.26
C PRO A 142 0.74 -21.82 9.50
N ASP A 143 1.23 -23.05 9.68
CA ASP A 143 2.69 -23.29 9.70
C ASP A 143 3.33 -22.87 8.37
N ASN A 144 2.64 -23.16 7.26
CA ASN A 144 3.01 -22.73 5.93
C ASN A 144 1.75 -22.50 5.09
N ARG A 145 1.53 -21.26 4.63
CA ARG A 145 0.33 -20.87 3.88
C ARG A 145 0.23 -21.45 2.47
N GLU A 146 1.33 -21.96 1.92
CA GLU A 146 1.36 -22.61 0.59
C GLU A 146 0.91 -24.07 0.63
N THR A 147 0.74 -24.64 1.83
CA THR A 147 0.33 -26.03 2.00
C THR A 147 -1.02 -26.10 2.72
N ILE A 148 -2.06 -26.51 1.98
CA ILE A 148 -3.44 -26.65 2.49
C ILE A 148 -3.52 -27.62 3.69
N CYS A 149 -2.59 -28.58 3.77
CA CYS A 149 -2.53 -29.57 4.84
C CYS A 149 -1.69 -29.12 6.05
N SER A 150 -1.13 -27.90 6.05
CA SER A 150 -0.42 -27.37 7.21
C SER A 150 -1.39 -27.26 8.39
N PRO A 151 -0.97 -27.63 9.61
CA PRO A 151 -1.78 -27.36 10.78
C PRO A 151 -1.92 -25.85 10.96
N ASN A 152 -3.10 -25.43 11.41
CA ASN A 152 -3.39 -24.06 11.76
C ASN A 152 -3.42 -23.94 13.28
N SER A 153 -2.64 -23.01 13.83
CA SER A 153 -2.57 -22.75 15.25
C SER A 153 -3.39 -21.51 15.60
N PRO A 154 -4.39 -21.59 16.49
CA PRO A 154 -5.07 -20.41 16.97
C PRO A 154 -4.11 -19.57 17.81
N VAL A 155 -4.00 -18.30 17.46
CA VAL A 155 -3.09 -17.36 18.14
C VAL A 155 -3.85 -16.15 18.66
N VAL A 156 -3.30 -15.56 19.72
CA VAL A 156 -3.68 -14.23 20.20
C VAL A 156 -2.68 -13.24 19.58
N PRO A 157 -3.03 -12.48 18.53
CA PRO A 157 -2.04 -11.81 17.67
C PRO A 157 -1.13 -10.83 18.41
N HIS A 158 -1.66 -10.06 19.37
CA HIS A 158 -0.85 -9.11 20.15
C HIS A 158 0.14 -9.78 21.12
N LYS A 159 0.06 -11.10 21.31
CA LYS A 159 1.04 -11.89 22.08
C LYS A 159 2.12 -12.51 21.19
N VAL A 160 1.82 -12.71 19.91
CA VAL A 160 2.78 -13.21 18.91
C VAL A 160 3.62 -12.06 18.37
N TRP A 161 2.98 -10.94 18.02
CA TRP A 161 3.64 -9.76 17.48
C TRP A 161 3.49 -8.59 18.45
N THR A 162 4.31 -8.59 19.51
CA THR A 162 4.25 -7.58 20.59
C THR A 162 4.87 -6.24 20.20
N GLY A 163 5.76 -6.24 19.20
CA GLY A 163 6.67 -5.13 18.93
C GLY A 163 7.83 -5.10 19.91
N CYS A 164 8.80 -4.23 19.62
CA CYS A 164 10.02 -4.03 20.40
C CYS A 164 10.07 -2.63 21.02
N ASN A 165 10.92 -2.50 22.04
CA ASN A 165 11.33 -1.19 22.51
C ASN A 165 12.26 -0.54 21.46
N ASP A 166 12.34 0.79 21.50
CA ASP A 166 13.28 1.53 20.67
C ASP A 166 14.72 1.03 20.91
N GLN A 167 15.53 0.97 19.85
CA GLN A 167 16.91 0.47 19.88
C GLN A 167 17.08 -1.05 20.11
N GLN A 168 16.01 -1.84 20.12
CA GLN A 168 16.12 -3.30 20.07
C GLN A 168 16.17 -3.81 18.63
N TYR A 169 16.66 -5.04 18.45
CA TYR A 169 16.71 -5.72 17.16
C TYR A 169 15.43 -6.55 16.95
N ILE A 170 14.88 -6.53 15.73
CA ILE A 170 13.78 -7.41 15.32
C ILE A 170 14.38 -8.67 14.71
N CYS A 171 14.17 -9.79 15.40
CA CYS A 171 14.70 -11.08 14.99
C CYS A 171 13.55 -12.06 14.69
N GLN A 172 13.85 -13.05 13.86
CA GLN A 172 12.98 -14.18 13.58
C GLN A 172 13.76 -15.49 13.73
N ASP A 173 13.24 -16.45 14.48
CA ASP A 173 13.86 -17.78 14.53
C ASP A 173 13.66 -18.52 13.20
N ASN A 174 14.74 -18.87 12.49
CA ASN A 174 14.64 -19.57 11.21
C ASN A 174 14.07 -21.00 11.31
N THR A 175 14.02 -21.60 12.51
CA THR A 175 13.47 -22.94 12.72
C THR A 175 11.98 -22.88 13.04
N THR A 176 11.57 -21.99 13.94
CA THR A 176 10.16 -21.88 14.39
C THR A 176 9.37 -20.80 13.69
N SER A 177 10.05 -19.92 12.94
CA SER A 177 9.51 -18.69 12.35
C SER A 177 8.98 -17.68 13.37
N ASP A 178 9.30 -17.85 14.67
CA ASP A 178 8.82 -16.96 15.74
C ASP A 178 9.57 -15.62 15.73
N TRP A 179 8.81 -14.55 15.89
CA TRP A 179 9.35 -13.19 15.98
C TRP A 179 9.65 -12.83 17.43
N TYR A 180 10.79 -12.17 17.66
CA TYR A 180 11.18 -11.72 18.99
C TYR A 180 12.05 -10.46 18.93
N CYS A 181 12.18 -9.81 20.08
CA CYS A 181 13.04 -8.64 20.26
C CYS A 181 14.32 -9.04 20.98
N SER A 182 15.45 -8.50 20.54
CA SER A 182 16.75 -8.74 21.14
C SER A 182 17.44 -7.42 21.50
N ASP A 183 18.16 -7.40 22.63
CA ASP A 183 19.01 -6.27 23.02
C ASP A 183 20.38 -6.27 22.28
N SER A 184 20.64 -7.30 21.48
CA SER A 184 21.83 -7.45 20.63
C SER A 184 21.46 -7.87 19.22
N GLU A 185 22.41 -7.73 18.29
CA GLU A 185 22.34 -8.25 16.92
C GLU A 185 21.76 -9.67 16.87
N CYS A 186 20.87 -9.91 15.90
CA CYS A 186 20.21 -11.20 15.69
C CYS A 186 21.20 -12.26 15.17
N GLY A 187 22.17 -11.82 14.36
CA GLY A 187 23.03 -12.67 13.57
C GLY A 187 22.33 -13.25 12.33
N ALA A 188 23.13 -13.72 11.37
CA ALA A 188 22.65 -14.16 10.05
C ALA A 188 21.58 -15.28 10.07
N ALA A 189 21.52 -16.08 11.13
CA ALA A 189 20.52 -17.14 11.28
C ALA A 189 19.16 -16.64 11.81
N HIS A 190 19.10 -15.40 12.30
CA HIS A 190 17.88 -14.83 12.89
C HIS A 190 17.50 -13.45 12.34
N THR A 191 18.33 -12.82 11.51
CA THR A 191 17.94 -11.62 10.76
C THR A 191 16.91 -11.99 9.69
N PRO A 192 15.70 -11.40 9.71
CA PRO A 192 14.68 -11.71 8.70
C PRO A 192 15.15 -11.37 7.28
N PRO A 193 14.72 -12.13 6.24
CA PRO A 193 15.09 -11.85 4.87
C PRO A 193 14.72 -10.42 4.44
N GLY A 194 15.70 -9.70 3.87
CA GLY A 194 15.54 -8.32 3.42
C GLY A 194 15.76 -7.25 4.50
N PHE A 195 16.03 -7.64 5.74
CA PHE A 195 16.38 -6.74 6.84
C PHE A 195 17.90 -6.64 6.97
N ASN A 196 18.38 -5.50 7.44
CA ASN A 196 19.74 -5.38 7.98
C ASN A 196 19.69 -5.68 9.48
N ASP A 197 20.77 -6.25 10.02
CA ASP A 197 20.88 -6.55 11.45
C ASP A 197 21.23 -5.27 12.23
N VAL A 198 20.25 -4.38 12.36
CA VAL A 198 20.38 -3.07 13.02
C VAL A 198 19.22 -2.83 14.00
N PRO A 199 19.40 -1.97 15.00
CA PRO A 199 18.33 -1.60 15.92
C PRO A 199 17.15 -0.95 15.19
N CYS A 200 15.94 -1.26 15.66
CA CYS A 200 14.72 -0.63 15.20
C CYS A 200 14.56 0.79 15.78
N ASN A 201 13.71 1.58 15.13
CA ASN A 201 13.36 2.95 15.48
C ASN A 201 11.83 3.11 15.54
N ALA A 202 11.31 3.35 16.74
CA ALA A 202 9.87 3.48 16.98
C ALA A 202 9.26 4.66 16.22
N SER A 203 10.01 5.76 16.06
CA SER A 203 9.56 6.92 15.28
C SER A 203 9.43 6.63 13.78
N GLN A 204 10.04 5.53 13.32
CA GLN A 204 10.00 5.05 11.94
C GLN A 204 8.99 3.93 11.70
N TYR A 205 8.24 3.49 12.72
CA TYR A 205 7.39 2.28 12.71
C TYR A 205 8.17 0.98 12.53
N THR A 206 9.50 1.00 12.68
CA THR A 206 10.31 -0.21 12.51
C THR A 206 10.37 -1.06 13.78
N CYS A 207 9.88 -0.58 14.93
CA CYS A 207 9.75 -1.37 16.16
C CYS A 207 8.35 -1.95 16.40
N ASP A 208 7.35 -1.58 15.60
CA ASP A 208 5.95 -1.91 15.91
C ASP A 208 5.66 -3.40 15.63
N GLY A 209 4.82 -4.02 16.46
CA GLY A 209 4.31 -5.37 16.21
C GLY A 209 3.56 -5.48 14.88
N VAL A 210 3.01 -4.38 14.36
CA VAL A 210 2.45 -4.38 13.00
C VAL A 210 3.51 -4.64 11.92
N LEU A 211 4.76 -4.21 12.11
CA LEU A 211 5.84 -4.50 11.15
C LEU A 211 6.14 -5.99 11.12
N MET A 212 6.26 -6.62 12.29
CA MET A 212 6.47 -8.07 12.38
C MET A 212 5.30 -8.83 11.74
N PHE A 213 4.07 -8.43 12.04
CA PHE A 213 2.86 -9.04 11.47
C PHE A 213 2.80 -8.93 9.94
N LEU A 214 3.22 -7.78 9.39
CA LEU A 214 3.32 -7.54 7.95
C LEU A 214 4.50 -8.26 7.28
N ASN A 215 5.50 -8.70 8.04
CA ASN A 215 6.67 -9.40 7.51
C ASN A 215 6.66 -10.90 7.78
N ASP A 216 5.73 -11.41 8.60
CA ASP A 216 5.53 -12.83 8.83
C ASP A 216 4.84 -13.49 7.63
N ASN A 217 5.54 -14.44 6.98
CA ASN A 217 5.05 -15.22 5.85
C ASN A 217 3.88 -16.16 6.21
N ARG A 218 3.40 -16.18 7.45
CA ARG A 218 2.20 -16.94 7.85
C ARG A 218 1.01 -16.00 8.08
N ALA A 219 1.24 -14.69 8.09
CA ALA A 219 0.31 -13.70 8.61
C ALA A 219 -0.07 -12.62 7.58
N ALA A 220 0.11 -11.33 7.89
CA ALA A 220 -0.38 -10.22 7.09
C ALA A 220 0.46 -9.87 5.86
N LYS A 221 1.61 -10.52 5.68
CA LYS A 221 2.46 -10.28 4.52
C LYS A 221 1.73 -10.62 3.22
N PRO A 222 1.77 -9.76 2.18
CA PRO A 222 1.10 -10.04 0.92
C PRO A 222 1.56 -11.38 0.30
N PRO A 223 0.64 -12.32 -0.01
CA PRO A 223 1.00 -13.67 -0.44
C PRO A 223 1.89 -13.76 -1.68
N ASN A 224 1.78 -12.82 -2.62
CA ASN A 224 2.59 -12.85 -3.86
C ASN A 224 3.96 -12.15 -3.71
N TYR A 225 4.30 -11.67 -2.50
CA TYR A 225 5.52 -10.90 -2.23
C TYR A 225 6.26 -11.41 -0.98
N GLU A 226 6.15 -12.70 -0.68
CA GLU A 226 6.76 -13.29 0.52
C GLU A 226 8.29 -13.20 0.56
N ASP A 227 8.93 -13.11 -0.60
CA ASP A 227 10.39 -12.96 -0.71
C ASP A 227 10.88 -11.54 -0.40
N TYR A 228 9.96 -10.57 -0.26
CA TYR A 228 10.30 -9.15 -0.11
C TYR A 228 9.89 -8.63 1.26
N PRO A 229 10.71 -7.80 1.91
CA PRO A 229 10.31 -7.12 3.13
C PRO A 229 9.16 -6.13 2.87
N VAL A 230 8.32 -5.94 3.87
CA VAL A 230 7.25 -4.95 3.90
C VAL A 230 7.70 -3.75 4.73
N GLU A 231 7.65 -2.58 4.13
CA GLU A 231 8.00 -1.29 4.72
C GLU A 231 6.74 -0.47 5.01
N ILE A 232 6.64 0.06 6.22
CA ILE A 232 5.53 0.92 6.63
C ILE A 232 5.90 2.37 6.34
N VAL A 233 5.16 3.00 5.42
CA VAL A 233 5.44 4.37 4.96
C VAL A 233 4.48 5.36 5.61
N ASP A 234 5.02 6.27 6.42
CA ASP A 234 4.31 7.46 6.86
C ASP A 234 4.49 8.57 5.82
N GLU A 235 3.46 8.80 5.03
CA GLU A 235 3.50 9.75 3.92
C GLU A 235 3.80 11.18 4.38
N GLN A 236 3.33 11.58 5.56
CA GLN A 236 3.56 12.93 6.08
C GLN A 236 5.01 13.11 6.52
N ARG A 237 5.54 12.11 7.24
CA ARG A 237 6.96 12.07 7.60
C ARG A 237 7.85 12.04 6.36
N CYS A 238 7.52 11.18 5.40
CA CYS A 238 8.29 11.01 4.18
C CYS A 238 8.29 12.29 3.31
N LYS A 239 7.15 12.99 3.21
CA LYS A 239 7.08 14.33 2.59
C LYS A 239 7.94 15.36 3.28
N LYS A 240 8.01 15.35 4.60
CA LYS A 240 8.86 16.26 5.37
C LYS A 240 10.35 16.00 5.14
N GLU A 241 10.73 14.73 4.95
CA GLU A 241 12.12 14.31 4.77
C GLU A 241 12.65 14.59 3.36
N TYR A 242 11.88 14.25 2.33
CA TYR A 242 12.31 14.38 0.93
C TYR A 242 11.81 15.66 0.23
N GLY A 243 10.90 16.42 0.85
CA GLY A 243 10.21 17.53 0.20
C GLY A 243 9.08 17.05 -0.74
N GLU A 244 8.24 17.97 -1.21
CA GLU A 244 7.00 17.62 -1.92
C GLU A 244 7.25 16.88 -3.25
N ASP A 245 8.21 17.36 -4.06
CA ASP A 245 8.47 16.85 -5.40
C ASP A 245 9.03 15.42 -5.38
N GLU A 246 10.05 15.17 -4.55
CA GLU A 246 10.66 13.83 -4.44
C GLU A 246 9.72 12.86 -3.72
N ALA A 247 8.95 13.32 -2.74
CA ALA A 247 7.98 12.49 -2.04
C ALA A 247 6.82 12.04 -2.94
N ALA A 248 6.41 12.82 -3.94
CA ALA A 248 5.37 12.43 -4.89
C ALA A 248 5.73 11.15 -5.68
N VAL A 249 7.02 10.84 -5.79
CA VAL A 249 7.55 9.65 -6.44
C VAL A 249 7.92 8.59 -5.40
N ARG A 250 8.72 8.94 -4.40
CA ARG A 250 9.33 7.96 -3.47
C ARG A 250 8.38 7.50 -2.37
N CYS A 251 7.51 8.37 -1.87
CA CYS A 251 6.66 8.09 -0.71
C CYS A 251 5.33 7.42 -1.09
N ARG A 252 5.21 6.86 -2.30
CA ARG A 252 4.03 6.11 -2.71
C ARG A 252 3.98 4.79 -1.94
N CYS A 253 2.79 4.44 -1.48
CA CYS A 253 2.52 3.23 -0.72
C CYS A 253 1.06 2.81 -0.96
N LEU A 254 0.75 1.55 -0.66
CA LEU A 254 -0.62 1.05 -0.70
C LEU A 254 -1.50 1.84 0.28
N ARG A 255 -2.51 2.53 -0.26
CA ARG A 255 -3.53 3.29 0.48
C ARG A 255 -4.83 2.50 0.56
N ASP A 256 -5.82 3.03 1.30
CA ASP A 256 -7.19 2.51 1.25
C ASP A 256 -7.77 2.73 -0.16
N PRO A 257 -8.01 1.66 -0.96
CA PRO A 257 -8.46 1.79 -2.34
C PRO A 257 -9.89 2.32 -2.45
N SER A 258 -10.67 2.31 -1.35
CA SER A 258 -12.01 2.90 -1.33
C SER A 258 -12.00 4.43 -1.37
N VAL A 259 -10.90 5.07 -0.96
CA VAL A 259 -10.75 6.53 -1.00
C VAL A 259 -10.42 7.01 -2.41
N ALA A 260 -9.69 6.20 -3.18
CA ALA A 260 -9.33 6.51 -4.57
C ALA A 260 -10.53 6.49 -5.54
N ALA A 261 -11.62 5.80 -5.18
CA ALA A 261 -12.84 5.73 -5.97
C ALA A 261 -13.75 6.97 -5.83
N GLY A 262 -13.38 7.96 -5.00
CA GLY A 262 -14.07 9.24 -4.97
C GLY A 262 -13.89 9.99 -6.30
N PRO A 263 -14.91 10.68 -6.82
CA PRO A 263 -14.73 11.54 -7.99
C PRO A 263 -13.62 12.54 -7.65
N GLN A 264 -12.45 12.38 -8.26
CA GLN A 264 -11.42 13.41 -8.20
C GLN A 264 -12.09 14.70 -8.66
N SER A 265 -12.21 15.64 -7.73
CA SER A 265 -12.83 16.95 -7.96
C SER A 265 -11.89 17.82 -8.79
N THR A 266 -11.34 17.28 -9.88
CA THR A 266 -10.47 17.93 -10.86
C THR A 266 -11.25 18.80 -11.84
N LEU A 267 -12.58 18.93 -11.69
CA LEU A 267 -13.44 19.56 -12.69
C LEU A 267 -14.31 20.74 -12.20
N VAL A 268 -14.06 21.27 -11.00
CA VAL A 268 -14.79 22.47 -10.51
C VAL A 268 -13.95 23.75 -10.60
N ILE A 269 -12.62 23.67 -10.48
CA ILE A 269 -11.77 24.88 -10.51
C ILE A 269 -11.63 25.44 -11.93
N THR A 270 -11.61 24.60 -12.97
CA THR A 270 -11.57 25.05 -14.38
C THR A 270 -12.87 25.71 -14.84
N LEU A 271 -14.04 25.28 -14.33
CA LEU A 271 -15.32 25.94 -14.66
C LEU A 271 -15.47 27.30 -13.96
N ALA A 272 -15.02 27.42 -12.70
CA ALA A 272 -15.12 28.69 -11.96
C ALA A 272 -14.24 29.81 -12.58
N LEU A 273 -13.02 29.47 -13.00
CA LEU A 273 -12.13 30.43 -13.70
C LEU A 273 -12.65 30.81 -15.09
N SER A 274 -13.31 29.90 -15.80
CA SER A 274 -13.91 30.18 -17.11
C SER A 274 -15.10 31.13 -17.01
N ILE A 275 -15.93 31.00 -15.96
CA ILE A 275 -17.08 31.88 -15.72
C ILE A 275 -16.63 33.29 -15.31
N LEU A 276 -15.58 33.42 -14.49
CA LEU A 276 -15.02 34.72 -14.11
C LEU A 276 -14.40 35.49 -15.29
N LEU A 277 -13.78 34.80 -16.26
CA LEU A 277 -13.29 35.45 -17.48
C LEU A 277 -14.41 35.96 -18.40
N VAL A 278 -15.55 35.28 -18.45
CA VAL A 278 -16.70 35.73 -19.26
C VAL A 278 -17.42 36.92 -18.62
N LEU A 279 -17.47 37.00 -17.29
CA LEU A 279 -18.10 38.14 -16.60
C LEU A 279 -17.29 39.44 -16.70
N HIS A 280 -15.96 39.36 -16.77
CA HIS A 280 -15.13 40.56 -16.94
C HIS A 280 -15.18 41.16 -18.35
N THR A 281 -15.43 40.36 -19.40
CA THR A 281 -15.51 40.90 -20.78
C THR A 281 -16.84 41.60 -21.08
N THR A 282 -17.88 41.41 -20.25
CA THR A 282 -19.17 42.08 -20.42
C THR A 282 -19.31 43.41 -19.68
N ALA A 283 -18.35 43.76 -18.81
CA ALA A 283 -18.42 44.98 -17.99
C ALA A 283 -17.87 46.26 -18.65
N ASP A 284 -17.13 46.14 -19.77
CA ASP A 284 -16.46 47.26 -20.45
C ASP A 284 -17.17 47.72 -21.75
N ALA A 285 -18.41 47.30 -21.99
CA ALA A 285 -19.20 47.67 -23.18
C ALA A 285 -20.31 48.71 -22.91
N GLY A 286 -20.18 49.51 -21.84
CA GLY A 286 -21.11 50.57 -21.45
C GLY A 286 -20.64 51.97 -21.82
#